data_AF-A0A6P0YXX1-F1
#
_entry.id   AF-A0A6P0YXX1-F1
#
_cell.length_a   1.000
_cell.length_b   1.000
_cell.length_c   1.000
_cell.angle_alpha   90.00
_cell.angle_beta   90.00
_cell.angle_gamma   90.00
#
_symmetry.space_group_name_H-M   'P 1'
#
loop_
_entity.id
_entity.type
_entity.pdbx_description
1 polymer ?
#
loop_
_entity_poly.entity_id
_entity_poly.type
_entity_poly.pdbx_seq_one_letter_code
_entity_poly.pdbx_strand_id
1 'polypeptide(L)'
;QPQNKTQKSWLAPVFGWIGLIVGTIALAWGFVGRPEFGDLAQRGQYFGEQLLTNRVTLAFCIDLVLFSIFQAVLLRAVNPSQSKRRWLSYIPFWGLAAWLIMPPGSGAGDSPA
;
A
#
# COMPACT_ATOMS: atom_id res chain seq x y z
N GLN A 1 -31.24 9.53 -6.19
CA GLN A 1 -30.04 10.23 -6.69
C GLN A 1 -29.20 9.23 -7.47
N PRO A 2 -28.80 9.51 -8.72
CA PRO A 2 -28.07 8.51 -9.51
C PRO A 2 -26.71 8.28 -8.85
N GLN A 3 -26.42 7.03 -8.51
CA GLN A 3 -25.13 6.64 -7.96
C GLN A 3 -24.03 7.00 -8.96
N ASN A 4 -23.23 7.99 -8.59
CA ASN A 4 -22.03 8.38 -9.31
C ASN A 4 -21.01 7.25 -9.07
N LYS A 5 -21.08 6.19 -9.89
CA LYS A 5 -20.08 5.11 -9.88
C LYS A 5 -18.74 5.79 -10.14
N THR A 6 -17.85 5.79 -9.15
CA THR A 6 -16.50 6.36 -9.27
C THR A 6 -15.86 5.84 -10.55
N GLN A 7 -15.85 6.64 -11.62
CA GLN A 7 -15.25 6.25 -12.88
C GLN A 7 -13.74 6.18 -12.65
N LYS A 8 -13.23 4.96 -12.53
CA LYS A 8 -11.79 4.73 -12.46
C LYS A 8 -11.22 4.99 -13.84
N SER A 9 -10.34 5.98 -13.95
CA SER A 9 -9.59 6.24 -15.18
C SER A 9 -8.80 4.99 -15.57
N TRP A 10 -8.64 4.75 -16.87
CA TRP A 10 -7.89 3.63 -17.43
C TRP A 10 -6.40 3.63 -16.99
N LEU A 11 -5.89 4.79 -16.55
CA LEU A 11 -4.55 4.94 -15.98
C LEU A 11 -4.42 4.30 -14.59
N ALA A 12 -5.51 4.21 -13.83
CA ALA A 12 -5.50 3.68 -12.47
C ALA A 12 -4.87 2.27 -12.36
N PRO A 13 -5.26 1.27 -13.18
CA PRO A 13 -4.64 -0.05 -13.10
C PRO A 13 -3.16 -0.05 -13.52
N VAL A 14 -2.75 0.83 -14.44
CA VAL A 14 -1.33 0.95 -14.86
C VAL A 14 -0.48 1.44 -13.68
N PHE A 15 -0.92 2.50 -13.00
CA PHE A 15 -0.25 2.99 -11.79
C PHE A 15 -0.24 1.94 -10.68
N GLY A 16 -1.32 1.18 -10.52
CA GLY A 16 -1.39 0.10 -9.54
C GLY A 16 -0.35 -0.99 -9.79
N TRP A 17 -0.22 -1.46 -11.04
CA TRP A 17 0.76 -2.50 -11.41
C TRP A 17 2.20 -2.01 -11.31
N ILE A 18 2.51 -0.83 -11.86
CA ILE A 18 3.87 -0.26 -11.79
C ILE A 18 4.28 -0.05 -10.34
N GLY A 19 3.40 0.58 -9.54
CA GLY A 19 3.63 0.80 -8.13
C GLY A 19 3.91 -0.51 -7.40
N LEU A 20 3.05 -1.52 -7.58
CA LEU A 20 3.18 -2.82 -6.94
C LEU A 20 4.49 -3.53 -7.29
N ILE A 21 4.86 -3.57 -8.57
CA ILE A 21 6.08 -4.25 -9.04
C ILE A 21 7.31 -3.54 -8.48
N VAL A 22 7.41 -2.23 -8.70
CA VAL A 22 8.59 -1.46 -8.29
C VAL A 22 8.75 -1.47 -6.77
N GLY A 23 7.66 -1.28 -6.02
CA GLY A 23 7.73 -1.31 -4.55
C GLY A 23 8.05 -2.70 -3.99
N THR A 24 7.53 -3.77 -4.59
CA THR A 24 7.88 -5.15 -4.17
C THR A 24 9.35 -5.46 -4.45
N ILE A 25 9.87 -5.05 -5.61
CA ILE A 25 11.30 -5.18 -5.95
C ILE A 25 12.15 -4.36 -4.99
N ALA A 26 11.76 -3.13 -4.67
CA ALA A 26 12.49 -2.28 -3.73
C ALA A 26 12.55 -2.90 -2.32
N LEU A 27 11.45 -3.48 -1.83
CA LEU A 27 11.42 -4.18 -0.56
C LEU A 27 12.31 -5.43 -0.58
N ALA A 28 12.16 -6.27 -1.61
CA ALA A 28 13.01 -7.45 -1.78
C ALA A 28 14.49 -7.06 -1.78
N TRP A 29 14.85 -6.06 -2.58
CA TRP A 29 16.21 -5.52 -2.64
C TRP A 29 16.70 -4.97 -1.29
N GLY A 30 15.83 -4.34 -0.49
CA GLY A 30 16.17 -3.88 0.86
C GLY A 30 16.59 -5.02 1.80
N PHE A 31 16.02 -6.21 1.64
CA PHE A 31 16.38 -7.38 2.45
C PHE A 31 17.58 -8.15 1.87
N VAL A 32 17.59 -8.44 0.56
CA VAL A 32 18.57 -9.35 -0.06
C VAL A 32 19.66 -8.66 -0.88
N GLY A 33 19.49 -7.38 -1.24
CA GLY A 33 20.33 -6.70 -2.23
C GLY A 33 21.74 -6.40 -1.75
N ARG A 34 21.98 -6.39 -0.44
CA ARG A 34 23.28 -6.07 0.18
C ARG A 34 23.57 -6.97 1.39
N PRO A 35 23.80 -8.28 1.20
CA PRO A 35 24.08 -9.21 2.30
C PRO A 35 25.34 -8.86 3.10
N GLU A 36 26.27 -8.10 2.52
CA GLU A 36 27.53 -7.68 3.14
C GLU A 36 27.39 -6.71 4.33
N PHE A 37 26.23 -6.08 4.50
CA PHE A 37 25.97 -5.13 5.59
C PHE A 37 25.50 -5.79 6.90
N GLY A 38 25.88 -7.04 7.12
CA GLY A 38 25.57 -7.78 8.35
C GLY A 38 24.18 -8.40 8.36
N ASP A 39 23.91 -9.13 9.45
CA ASP A 39 22.66 -9.87 9.67
C ASP A 39 21.47 -8.95 10.00
N LEU A 40 20.24 -9.46 9.86
CA LEU A 40 19.00 -8.70 10.09
C LEU A 40 18.95 -8.03 11.47
N ALA A 41 19.51 -8.67 12.49
CA ALA A 41 19.59 -8.10 13.83
C ALA A 41 20.46 -6.83 13.88
N GLN A 42 21.61 -6.83 13.20
CA GLN A 42 22.51 -5.67 13.13
C GLN A 42 21.88 -4.52 12.35
N ARG A 43 21.18 -4.84 11.25
CA ARG A 43 20.45 -3.84 10.45
C ARG A 43 19.31 -3.20 11.24
N GLY A 44 18.60 -3.97 12.06
CA GLY A 44 17.56 -3.47 12.95
C GLY A 44 18.09 -2.51 14.01
N GLN A 45 19.24 -2.84 14.62
CA GLN A 45 19.91 -1.95 15.58
C GLN A 45 20.36 -0.64 14.92
N TYR A 46 21.04 -0.72 13.77
CA TYR A 46 21.46 0.45 13.00
C TYR A 46 20.28 1.33 12.59
N PHE A 47 19.18 0.72 12.15
CA PHE A 47 17.96 1.45 11.82
C PHE A 47 17.38 2.17 13.05
N GLY A 48 17.37 1.53 14.22
CA GLY A 48 16.93 2.14 15.48
C GLY A 48 17.80 3.34 15.88
N GLU A 49 19.12 3.22 15.77
CA GLU A 49 20.03 4.35 16.00
C GLU A 49 19.77 5.49 15.02
N GLN A 50 19.56 5.16 13.74
CA GLN A 50 19.26 6.15 12.70
C GLN A 50 17.94 6.88 12.94
N LEU A 51 16.90 6.19 13.47
CA LEU A 51 15.64 6.81 13.83
C LEU A 51 15.78 7.86 14.94
N LEU A 52 16.68 7.63 15.90
CA LEU A 52 16.89 8.54 17.04
C LEU A 52 17.84 9.69 16.70
N THR A 53 18.82 9.44 15.84
CA THR A 53 19.91 10.39 15.54
C THR A 53 19.64 11.23 14.29
N ASN A 54 18.90 10.68 13.31
CA ASN A 54 18.64 11.34 12.03
C ASN A 54 17.17 11.75 11.89
N ARG A 55 16.94 13.07 11.96
CA ARG A 55 15.61 13.68 11.83
C ARG A 55 14.93 13.38 10.48
N VAL A 56 15.69 13.22 9.40
CA VAL A 56 15.14 12.89 8.07
C VAL A 56 14.60 11.47 8.05
N THR A 57 15.36 10.53 8.64
CA THR A 57 14.92 9.13 8.75
C THR A 57 13.67 9.03 9.63
N LEU A 58 13.65 9.75 10.76
CA LEU A 58 12.48 9.82 11.62
C LEU A 58 11.26 10.41 10.89
N ALA A 59 11.42 11.53 10.18
CA ALA A 59 10.34 12.18 9.44
C ALA A 59 9.77 11.25 8.36
N PHE A 60 10.63 10.57 7.61
CA PHE A 60 10.21 9.58 6.62
C PHE A 60 9.38 8.44 7.27
N CYS A 61 9.80 7.95 8.43
CA CYS A 61 9.04 6.91 9.13
C CYS A 61 7.69 7.42 9.66
N ILE A 62 7.63 8.66 10.15
CA ILE A 62 6.36 9.30 10.52
C ILE A 62 5.46 9.42 9.29
N ASP A 63 6.01 9.82 8.13
CA ASP A 63 5.26 9.91 6.88
C ASP A 63 4.68 8.54 6.46
N LEU A 64 5.42 7.44 6.64
CA LEU A 64 4.92 6.08 6.39
C LEU A 64 3.75 5.71 7.33
N VAL A 65 3.85 6.07 8.61
CA VAL A 65 2.78 5.82 9.60
C VAL A 65 1.53 6.63 9.23
N LEU A 66 1.70 7.92 8.94
CA LEU A 66 0.61 8.80 8.51
C LEU A 66 -0.02 8.30 7.21
N PHE A 67 0.80 7.92 6.23
CA PHE A 67 0.33 7.31 4.99
C PHE A 67 -0.50 6.06 5.26
N SER A 68 -0.06 5.16 6.14
CA SER A 68 -0.82 3.95 6.49
C SER A 68 -2.19 4.26 7.08
N ILE A 69 -2.28 5.26 7.97
CA ILE A 69 -3.54 5.67 8.60
C ILE A 69 -4.46 6.32 7.58
N PHE A 70 -3.96 7.35 6.88
CA PHE A 70 -4.77 8.11 5.93
C PHE A 70 -5.16 7.28 4.71
N GLN A 71 -4.30 6.38 4.23
CA GLN A 71 -4.66 5.43 3.18
C GLN A 71 -5.88 4.61 3.62
N ALA A 72 -5.86 4.04 4.83
CA ALA A 72 -6.98 3.24 5.32
C ALA A 72 -8.27 4.07 5.43
N VAL A 73 -8.19 5.31 5.92
CA VAL A 73 -9.33 6.22 6.04
C VAL A 73 -9.91 6.58 4.67
N LEU A 74 -9.07 7.09 3.77
CA LEU A 74 -9.49 7.54 2.43
C LEU A 74 -10.01 6.38 1.59
N LEU A 75 -9.33 5.23 1.61
CA LEU A 75 -9.73 4.08 0.82
C LEU A 75 -11.08 3.50 1.28
N ARG A 76 -11.39 3.60 2.58
CA ARG A 76 -12.71 3.23 3.13
C ARG A 76 -13.79 4.26 2.78
N ALA A 77 -13.45 5.55 2.72
CA ALA A 77 -14.39 6.60 2.34
C ALA A 77 -14.82 6.48 0.86
N VAL A 78 -13.88 6.17 -0.04
CA VAL A 78 -14.17 6.03 -1.48
C VAL A 78 -14.74 4.67 -1.87
N ASN A 79 -14.70 3.67 -0.97
CA ASN A 79 -15.23 2.33 -1.20
C ASN A 79 -16.25 1.93 -0.11
N PRO A 80 -17.46 2.52 -0.12
CA PRO A 80 -18.49 2.28 0.90
C PRO A 80 -19.18 0.91 0.76
N SER A 81 -18.94 0.18 -0.34
CA SER A 81 -19.48 -1.15 -0.59
C SER A 81 -18.94 -2.16 0.43
N GLN A 82 -19.83 -2.95 1.03
CA GLN A 82 -19.58 -4.09 1.93
C GLN A 82 -18.88 -5.26 1.20
N SER A 83 -17.93 -4.96 0.32
CA SER A 83 -17.10 -5.97 -0.33
C SER A 83 -16.25 -6.65 0.74
N LYS A 84 -16.17 -7.99 0.70
CA LYS A 84 -15.27 -8.86 1.51
C LYS A 84 -13.81 -8.38 1.58
N ARG A 85 -13.42 -7.40 0.77
CA ARG A 85 -12.07 -6.88 0.57
C ARG A 85 -11.75 -5.60 1.35
N ARG A 86 -12.66 -5.10 2.20
CA ARG A 86 -12.41 -3.93 3.08
C ARG A 86 -11.15 -4.08 3.96
N TRP A 87 -10.77 -5.32 4.27
CA TRP A 87 -9.58 -5.61 5.06
C TRP A 87 -8.27 -5.21 4.35
N LEU A 88 -8.23 -5.23 3.01
CA LEU A 88 -7.04 -4.83 2.25
C LEU A 88 -6.68 -3.36 2.48
N SER A 89 -7.65 -2.50 2.85
CA SER A 89 -7.37 -1.10 3.16
C SER A 89 -6.46 -0.89 4.36
N TYR A 90 -6.34 -1.88 5.25
CA TYR A 90 -5.42 -1.84 6.40
C TYR A 90 -3.99 -2.22 6.05
N ILE A 91 -3.75 -2.77 4.86
CA ILE A 91 -2.40 -3.08 4.39
C ILE A 91 -1.90 -1.84 3.63
N PRO A 92 -0.99 -1.03 4.22
CA PRO A 92 -0.41 0.13 3.53
C PRO A 92 0.24 -0.32 2.23
N PHE A 93 0.19 0.52 1.20
CA PHE A 93 0.73 0.29 -0.14
C PHE A 93 0.01 -0.82 -0.94
N TRP A 94 -0.04 -2.08 -0.47
CA TRP A 94 -0.69 -3.18 -1.21
C TRP A 94 -2.20 -3.01 -1.31
N GLY A 95 -2.86 -2.49 -0.28
CA GLY A 95 -4.30 -2.21 -0.32
C GLY A 95 -4.67 -1.20 -1.40
N LEU A 96 -3.86 -0.15 -1.54
CA LEU A 96 -4.04 0.88 -2.54
C LEU A 96 -3.73 0.35 -3.95
N ALA A 97 -2.64 -0.42 -4.12
CA ALA A 97 -2.31 -1.04 -5.39
C ALA A 97 -3.40 -2.02 -5.85
N ALA A 98 -3.85 -2.91 -4.96
CA ALA A 98 -4.93 -3.85 -5.23
C ALA A 98 -6.24 -3.13 -5.59
N TRP A 99 -6.55 -2.04 -4.88
CA TRP A 99 -7.68 -1.20 -5.26
C TRP A 99 -7.48 -0.65 -6.67
N LEU A 100 -6.38 0.03 -6.98
CA LEU A 100 -6.11 0.65 -8.29
C LEU A 100 -6.22 -0.32 -9.47
N ILE A 101 -5.70 -1.54 -9.31
CA ILE A 101 -5.74 -2.60 -10.33
C ILE A 101 -7.17 -3.09 -10.61
N MET A 102 -8.04 -3.09 -9.60
CA MET A 102 -9.37 -3.67 -9.72
C MET A 102 -10.37 -2.68 -10.36
N PRO A 103 -11.10 -3.11 -11.41
CA PRO A 103 -12.21 -2.35 -11.97
C PRO A 103 -13.36 -2.19 -10.96
N PRO A 104 -14.13 -1.08 -11.02
CA PRO A 104 -15.38 -0.96 -10.27
C PRO A 104 -16.41 -1.96 -10.81
N GLY A 105 -16.49 -3.15 -10.21
CA GLY A 105 -17.43 -4.21 -10.60
C GLY A 105 -16.90 -5.65 -10.49
N SER A 106 -15.61 -5.88 -10.23
CA SER A 106 -15.06 -7.24 -10.09
C SER A 106 -15.30 -7.85 -8.70
N GLY A 107 -16.53 -7.71 -8.18
CA GLY A 107 -17.04 -8.59 -7.15
C GLY A 107 -17.41 -9.90 -7.82
N ALA A 108 -16.52 -10.88 -7.76
CA ALA A 108 -16.89 -12.27 -8.04
C ALA A 108 -18.00 -12.65 -7.04
N GLY A 109 -19.25 -12.63 -7.49
CA GLY A 109 -20.43 -12.80 -6.64
C GLY A 109 -21.77 -12.46 -7.31
N ASP A 110 -21.81 -11.73 -8.42
CA ASP A 110 -23.07 -11.48 -9.14
C ASP A 110 -23.34 -12.64 -10.13
N SER A 111 -23.54 -13.84 -9.60
CA SER A 111 -24.23 -14.91 -10.33
C SER A 111 -25.71 -14.82 -9.96
N PRO A 112 -26.62 -14.53 -10.91
CA PRO A 112 -28.04 -14.60 -10.63
C PRO A 112 -28.42 -16.07 -10.41
N ALA A 113 -28.94 -16.36 -9.23
CA ALA A 113 -29.76 -17.54 -8.96
C ALA A 113 -31.13 -17.03 -8.50
#